data_AF-A0A0S2DDP7-F1
#
_entry.id   AF-A0A0S2DDP7-F1
#
_cell.length_a   1.000
_cell.length_b   1.000
_cell.length_c   1.000
_cell.angle_alpha   90.00
_cell.angle_beta   90.00
_cell.angle_gamma   90.00
#
_symmetry.space_group_name_H-M   'P 1'
#
loop_
_entity.id
_entity.type
_entity.pdbx_description
1 polymer ?
#
loop_
_entity_poly.entity_id
_entity_poly.type
_entity_poly.pdbx_seq_one_letter_code
_entity_poly.pdbx_strand_id
1 'polypeptide(L)'
;MLQVAGRLLNPLPLRAEAFEVPFDADLDQLLPQASAALRRVDGGDGVLLLTDLYGASPSNLAARVARLGTPVRRVSALNLPMLLRVMNYAELDLDQLPAVAAAGARNGVLHDDA
;
A
#
# COMPACT_ATOMS: atom_id res chain seq x y z
N MET A 1 7.52 4.33 6.82
CA MET A 1 6.71 3.23 7.43
C MET A 1 7.23 1.85 7.08
N LEU A 2 7.48 1.53 5.79
CA LEU A 2 7.97 0.21 5.38
C LEU A 2 9.27 -0.23 6.08
N GLN A 3 10.24 0.68 6.23
CA GLN A 3 11.48 0.41 6.99
C GLN A 3 11.22 0.01 8.44
N VAL A 4 10.22 0.62 9.10
CA VAL A 4 9.85 0.28 10.49
C VAL A 4 9.22 -1.11 10.52
N ALA A 5 8.28 -1.40 9.61
CA ALA A 5 7.70 -2.74 9.50
C ALA A 5 8.77 -3.81 9.24
N GLY A 6 9.74 -3.52 8.37
CA GLY A 6 10.85 -4.44 8.08
C GLY A 6 11.70 -4.75 9.31
N ARG A 7 11.94 -3.77 10.20
CA ARG A 7 12.64 -4.01 11.46
C ARG A 7 11.81 -4.85 12.45
N LEU A 8 10.49 -4.69 12.47
CA LEU A 8 9.60 -5.37 13.42
C LEU A 8 9.30 -6.83 13.01
N LEU A 9 9.16 -7.11 11.72
CA LEU A 9 8.69 -8.42 11.22
C LEU A 9 9.79 -9.29 10.62
N ASN A 10 11.00 -8.76 10.43
CA ASN A 10 12.13 -9.34 9.70
C ASN A 10 12.20 -10.90 9.66
N PRO A 11 11.95 -11.56 8.49
CA PRO A 11 11.69 -10.97 7.17
C PRO A 11 10.25 -10.48 6.99
N LEU A 12 10.03 -9.52 6.07
CA LEU A 12 8.66 -9.13 5.70
C LEU A 12 7.89 -10.32 5.10
N PRO A 13 6.66 -10.62 5.59
CA PRO A 13 5.85 -11.72 5.07
C PRO A 13 5.42 -11.55 3.61
N LEU A 14 5.16 -10.31 3.18
CA LEU A 14 4.82 -9.96 1.80
C LEU A 14 5.95 -9.15 1.15
N ARG A 15 6.15 -9.35 -0.16
CA ARG A 15 6.99 -8.47 -0.96
C ARG A 15 6.37 -7.07 -0.97
N ALA A 16 7.15 -6.06 -0.63
CA ALA A 16 6.68 -4.69 -0.55
C ALA A 16 7.76 -3.71 -0.99
N GLU A 17 7.33 -2.62 -1.60
CA GLU A 17 8.16 -1.52 -2.07
C GLU A 17 7.44 -0.20 -1.73
N ALA A 18 8.20 0.84 -1.41
CA ALA A 18 7.67 2.20 -1.26
C ALA A 18 8.00 2.99 -2.53
N PHE A 19 6.99 3.59 -3.15
CA PHE A 19 7.15 4.47 -4.31
C PHE A 19 6.81 5.90 -3.90
N GLU A 20 7.79 6.80 -3.99
CA GLU A 20 7.62 8.21 -3.62
C GLU A 20 7.14 9.03 -4.83
N VAL A 21 6.21 9.95 -4.57
CA VAL A 21 5.68 10.87 -5.58
C VAL A 21 6.00 12.28 -5.13
N PRO A 22 6.92 13.00 -5.79
CA PRO A 22 7.23 14.39 -5.51
C PRO A 22 6.00 15.30 -5.63
N PHE A 23 5.98 16.42 -4.89
CA PHE A 23 4.86 17.35 -4.86
C PHE A 23 4.60 18.04 -6.22
N ASP A 24 5.66 18.29 -6.99
CA ASP A 24 5.66 18.92 -8.30
C ASP A 24 5.74 17.90 -9.45
N ALA A 25 5.50 16.63 -9.15
CA ALA A 25 5.67 15.55 -10.12
C ALA A 25 4.70 15.64 -11.31
N ASP A 26 5.25 15.43 -12.50
CA ASP A 26 4.47 15.06 -13.67
C ASP A 26 4.06 13.59 -13.59
N LEU A 27 2.77 13.34 -13.34
CA LEU A 27 2.24 11.99 -13.20
C LEU A 27 2.31 11.16 -14.49
N ASP A 28 2.37 11.80 -15.67
CA ASP A 28 2.54 11.08 -16.93
C ASP A 28 3.94 10.48 -17.04
N GLN A 29 4.95 11.20 -16.56
CA GLN A 29 6.34 10.75 -16.52
C GLN A 29 6.58 9.67 -15.44
N LEU A 30 5.84 9.74 -14.33
CA LEU A 30 5.93 8.75 -13.26
C LEU A 30 5.15 7.46 -13.54
N LEU A 31 4.12 7.49 -14.39
CA LEU A 31 3.25 6.34 -14.64
C LEU A 31 4.01 5.07 -15.05
N PRO A 32 5.00 5.11 -15.98
CA PRO A 32 5.78 3.92 -16.33
C PRO A 32 6.60 3.38 -15.15
N GLN A 33 7.17 4.28 -14.34
CA GLN A 33 8.00 3.91 -13.20
C GLN A 33 7.16 3.26 -12.09
N ALA A 34 5.99 3.83 -11.80
CA ALA A 34 5.05 3.28 -10.84
C ALA A 34 4.47 1.92 -11.32
N SER A 35 4.19 1.77 -12.62
CA SER A 35 3.80 0.47 -13.18
C SER A 35 4.91 -0.58 -13.03
N ALA A 36 6.17 -0.20 -13.28
CA ALA A 36 7.31 -1.10 -13.10
C ALA A 36 7.50 -1.50 -11.64
N ALA A 37 7.36 -0.56 -10.69
CA ALA A 37 7.39 -0.84 -9.26
C ALA A 37 6.29 -1.82 -8.84
N LEU A 38 5.07 -1.62 -9.34
CA LEU A 38 3.96 -2.53 -9.08
C LEU A 38 4.26 -3.96 -9.57
N ARG A 39 4.84 -4.12 -10.77
CA ARG A 39 5.19 -5.44 -11.31
C ARG A 39 6.32 -6.13 -10.54
N ARG A 40 7.22 -5.39 -9.89
CA ARG A 40 8.30 -5.99 -9.08
C ARG A 40 7.78 -6.67 -7.81
N VAL A 41 6.69 -6.15 -7.24
CA VAL A 41 6.08 -6.70 -6.03
C VAL A 41 4.99 -7.73 -6.32
N ASP A 42 4.45 -7.75 -7.53
CA ASP A 42 3.46 -8.73 -7.97
C ASP A 42 4.04 -10.17 -7.95
N GLY A 43 3.43 -11.04 -7.14
CA GLY A 43 3.78 -12.45 -7.02
C GLY A 43 2.95 -13.37 -7.93
N GLY A 44 1.94 -12.84 -8.63
CA GLY A 44 1.00 -13.60 -9.46
C GLY A 44 -0.46 -13.38 -9.07
N ASP A 45 -0.73 -13.05 -7.80
CA ASP A 45 -2.08 -12.86 -7.26
C ASP A 45 -2.55 -11.39 -7.28
N GLY A 46 -1.72 -10.49 -7.81
CA GLY A 46 -1.96 -9.06 -7.85
C GLY A 46 -1.36 -8.29 -6.67
N VAL A 47 -1.75 -7.02 -6.53
CA VAL A 47 -1.07 -6.06 -5.63
C VAL A 47 -2.07 -5.24 -4.81
N LEU A 48 -1.85 -5.18 -3.50
CA LEU A 48 -2.50 -4.21 -2.62
C LEU A 48 -1.68 -2.90 -2.61
N LEU A 49 -2.25 -1.84 -3.16
CA LEU A 49 -1.68 -0.49 -3.11
C LEU A 49 -2.20 0.29 -1.90
N LEU A 50 -1.28 0.74 -1.05
CA LEU A 50 -1.57 1.58 0.10
C LEU A 50 -1.10 3.01 -0.18
N THR A 51 -2.00 3.98 -0.02
CA THR A 51 -1.68 5.41 -0.21
C THR A 51 -1.89 6.18 1.09
N ASP A 52 -1.21 7.31 1.22
CA ASP A 52 -1.33 8.23 2.35
C ASP A 52 -2.69 8.93 2.37
N LEU A 53 -3.09 9.61 1.28
CA LEU A 53 -4.26 10.46 1.23
C LEU A 53 -5.08 10.23 -0.05
N TYR A 54 -6.38 10.01 0.11
CA TYR A 54 -7.29 9.87 -1.02
C TYR A 54 -7.41 11.20 -1.79
N GLY A 55 -7.41 11.12 -3.12
CA GLY A 55 -7.53 12.29 -4.01
C GLY A 55 -6.23 13.07 -4.24
N ALA A 56 -5.18 12.81 -3.46
CA ALA A 56 -3.85 13.39 -3.67
C ALA A 56 -3.13 12.78 -4.89
N SER A 57 -2.05 13.42 -5.35
CA SER A 57 -1.23 12.97 -6.49
C SER A 57 -0.82 11.48 -6.41
N PRO A 58 -0.35 10.94 -5.26
CA PRO A 58 -0.06 9.50 -5.13
C PRO A 58 -1.30 8.63 -5.35
N SER A 59 -2.45 9.01 -4.79
CA SER A 59 -3.72 8.28 -4.98
C SER A 59 -4.19 8.32 -6.44
N ASN A 60 -4.02 9.44 -7.14
CA ASN A 60 -4.40 9.57 -8.54
C ASN A 60 -3.47 8.76 -9.45
N LEU A 61 -2.16 8.76 -9.18
CA LEU A 61 -1.20 7.89 -9.87
C LEU A 61 -1.54 6.41 -9.65
N ALA A 62 -1.79 5.99 -8.40
CA ALA A 62 -2.21 4.64 -8.07
C ALA A 62 -3.50 4.23 -8.80
N ALA A 63 -4.45 5.15 -9.00
CA ALA A 63 -5.67 4.90 -9.77
C ALA A 63 -5.39 4.60 -11.25
N ARG A 64 -4.42 5.30 -11.83
CA ARG A 64 -4.00 5.10 -13.23
C ARG A 64 -3.26 3.76 -13.38
N VAL A 65 -2.32 3.47 -12.48
CA VAL A 65 -1.56 2.22 -12.49
C VAL A 65 -2.47 0.99 -12.35
N ALA A 66 -3.50 1.08 -11.50
CA ALA A 66 -4.46 -0.01 -11.27
C ALA A 66 -5.27 -0.43 -12.53
N ARG A 67 -5.21 0.35 -13.61
CA ARG A 67 -5.88 0.06 -14.88
C ARG A 67 -4.94 -0.58 -15.93
N LEU A 68 -3.69 -0.86 -15.58
CA LEU A 68 -2.65 -1.34 -16.51
C LEU A 68 -2.48 -2.87 -16.54
N GLY A 69 -3.50 -3.62 -16.11
CA GLY A 69 -3.61 -5.07 -16.34
C GLY A 69 -3.32 -5.97 -15.13
N THR A 70 -2.44 -5.56 -14.20
CA THR A 70 -2.26 -6.29 -12.93
C THR A 70 -3.50 -6.10 -12.04
N PRO A 71 -4.06 -7.18 -11.44
CA PRO A 71 -5.11 -7.04 -10.45
C PRO A 71 -4.66 -6.19 -9.26
N VAL A 72 -5.43 -5.17 -8.92
CA VAL A 72 -5.07 -4.22 -7.87
C VAL A 72 -6.25 -3.94 -6.95
N ARG A 73 -5.98 -3.90 -5.65
CA ARG A 73 -6.86 -3.30 -4.65
C ARG A 73 -6.17 -2.11 -4.01
N ARG A 74 -6.93 -1.09 -3.63
CA ARG A 74 -6.41 0.18 -3.13
C ARG A 74 -7.03 0.54 -1.79
N VAL A 75 -6.19 0.97 -0.85
CA VAL A 75 -6.62 1.50 0.45
C VAL A 75 -5.81 2.76 0.75
N SER A 76 -6.48 3.82 1.19
CA SER A 76 -5.86 5.11 1.56
C SER A 76 -5.75 5.26 3.08
N ALA A 77 -5.16 6.35 3.57
CA ALA A 77 -4.92 6.62 4.98
C ALA A 77 -3.94 5.63 5.63
N LEU A 78 -2.88 5.28 4.89
CA LEU A 78 -1.81 4.41 5.38
C LEU A 78 -1.25 4.91 6.71
N ASN A 79 -1.25 4.03 7.70
CA ASN A 79 -0.53 4.19 8.96
C ASN A 79 0.21 2.89 9.31
N LEU A 80 1.06 2.93 10.34
CA LEU A 80 1.85 1.76 10.73
C LEU A 80 0.98 0.56 11.18
N PRO A 81 -0.08 0.73 12.00
CA PRO A 81 -0.99 -0.36 12.36
C PRO A 81 -1.65 -1.06 11.15
N MET A 82 -2.10 -0.30 10.15
CA MET A 82 -2.61 -0.84 8.88
C MET A 82 -1.55 -1.74 8.23
N LEU A 83 -0.33 -1.23 8.05
CA LEU A 83 0.73 -1.96 7.36
C LEU A 83 1.11 -3.25 8.09
N LEU A 84 1.29 -3.19 9.41
CA LEU A 84 1.61 -4.37 10.22
C LEU A 84 0.49 -5.40 10.17
N ARG A 85 -0.77 -4.97 10.17
CA ARG A 85 -1.90 -5.89 10.09
C ARG A 85 -1.99 -6.56 8.73
N VAL A 86 -1.76 -5.85 7.62
CA VAL A 86 -1.68 -6.47 6.29
C VAL A 86 -0.59 -7.54 6.25
N MET A 87 0.60 -7.23 6.79
CA MET A 87 1.72 -8.18 6.81
C MET A 87 1.43 -9.42 7.67
N ASN A 88 0.67 -9.28 8.76
CA ASN A 88 0.32 -10.39 9.65
C ASN A 88 -0.82 -11.29 9.12
N TYR A 89 -1.51 -10.88 8.06
CA TYR A 89 -2.58 -11.65 7.40
C TYR A 89 -2.20 -11.89 5.92
N ALA A 90 -0.92 -12.20 5.69
CA ALA A 90 -0.32 -12.37 4.37
C ALA A 90 -0.88 -13.57 3.58
N GLU A 91 -1.55 -14.50 4.26
CA GLU A 91 -2.20 -15.68 3.71
C GLU A 91 -3.57 -15.40 3.08
N LEU A 92 -4.13 -14.20 3.26
CA LEU A 92 -5.43 -13.84 2.71
C LEU A 92 -5.32 -13.42 1.24
N ASP A 93 -6.38 -13.70 0.49
CA ASP A 93 -6.48 -13.31 -0.91
C ASP A 93 -6.56 -11.78 -1.05
N LEU A 94 -6.16 -11.29 -2.23
CA LEU A 94 -6.15 -9.86 -2.55
C LEU A 94 -7.50 -9.16 -2.29
N ASP A 95 -8.62 -9.87 -2.47
CA ASP A 95 -9.96 -9.32 -2.25
C ASP A 95 -10.33 -9.12 -0.77
N GLN A 96 -9.67 -9.84 0.13
CA GLN A 96 -9.93 -9.77 1.57
C GLN A 96 -9.04 -8.74 2.28
N LEU A 97 -7.80 -8.56 1.77
CA LEU A 97 -6.82 -7.65 2.35
C LEU A 97 -7.30 -6.19 2.55
N PRO A 98 -8.13 -5.58 1.68
CA PRO A 98 -8.62 -4.21 1.89
C PRO A 98 -9.39 -4.03 3.19
N ALA A 99 -10.20 -5.02 3.56
CA ALA A 99 -10.97 -4.97 4.80
C ALA A 99 -10.04 -5.04 6.02
N VAL A 100 -9.02 -5.90 5.97
CA VAL A 100 -7.99 -6.03 7.02
C VAL A 100 -7.17 -4.76 7.16
N ALA A 101 -6.73 -4.16 6.04
CA ALA A 101 -6.00 -2.91 6.03
C ALA A 101 -6.82 -1.78 6.66
N ALA A 102 -8.07 -1.60 6.21
CA ALA A 102 -8.93 -0.54 6.71
C ALA A 102 -9.26 -0.72 8.21
N ALA A 103 -9.46 -1.96 8.67
CA ALA A 103 -9.64 -2.26 10.09
C ALA A 103 -8.37 -1.95 10.90
N GLY A 104 -7.19 -2.33 10.39
CA GLY A 104 -5.90 -2.02 11.03
C GLY A 104 -5.67 -0.52 11.19
N ALA A 105 -6.03 0.28 10.17
CA ALA A 105 -5.95 1.74 10.29
C ALA A 105 -6.84 2.31 11.38
N ARG A 106 -8.14 1.96 11.37
CA ARG A 106 -9.12 2.51 12.32
C ARG A 106 -8.83 2.07 13.75
N ASN A 107 -8.58 0.78 13.95
CA ASN A 107 -8.38 0.21 15.28
C ASN A 107 -7.02 0.57 15.88
N GLY A 108 -6.08 1.05 15.06
CA GLY A 108 -4.80 1.56 15.53
C GLY A 108 -4.87 2.97 16.13
N VAL A 109 -6.01 3.66 15.99
CA VAL A 109 -6.23 4.96 16.63
C VAL A 109 -6.77 4.72 18.03
N LEU A 110 -6.01 5.11 19.05
CA LEU A 110 -6.38 5.05 20.46
C LEU A 110 -6.38 6.47 21.02
N HIS A 111 -7.43 6.83 21.74
CA HIS A 111 -7.45 8.02 22.59
C HIS A 111 -7.06 7.55 23.98
N ASP A 112 -5.95 8.08 24.49
CA ASP A 112 -5.45 7.78 25.83
C ASP A 112 -5.57 9.05 26.67
N ASP A 113 -6.39 8.98 27.72
CA ASP A 113 -6.68 10.11 28.62
C ASP A 113 -5.74 10.13 29.85
N ALA A 114 -4.64 9.37 29.80
CA ALA A 114 -3.64 9.26 30.88
C ALA A 114 -2.85 10.55 31.16
#